data_AF-A0A7X8MXL0-F1
#
_entry.id   AF-A0A7X8MXL0-F1
#
_cell.length_a   1.000
_cell.length_b   1.000
_cell.length_c   1.000
_cell.angle_alpha   90.00
_cell.angle_beta   90.00
_cell.angle_gamma   90.00
#
_symmetry.space_group_name_H-M   'P 1'
#
loop_
_entity.id
_entity.type
_entity.pdbx_description
1 polymer ?
#
loop_
_entity_poly.entity_id
_entity_poly.type
_entity_poly.pdbx_seq_one_letter_code
_entity_poly.pdbx_strand_id
1 'polypeptide(L)'
;MNTPSAHDARTLLDRAETTSRQAAGFSFAWLCYLALCAGGAITSVGLAYANVTDAAVLPAWLAGGLWVFVGVVSIAAATTTSPPSRRGFGSRWTIMMAVWIILWTITSVFNDHFTLGLGVAMASAFLVAAVIGLVWEVVALKKGVK
;
A
#
# COMPACT_ATOMS: atom_id res chain seq x y z
N MET A 1 23.04 9.33 -40.46
CA MET A 1 21.89 9.35 -39.52
C MET A 1 20.76 8.60 -40.19
N ASN A 2 20.50 7.35 -39.80
CA ASN A 2 19.37 6.59 -40.34
C ASN A 2 18.12 7.05 -39.61
N THR A 3 17.27 7.80 -40.29
CA THR A 3 15.93 8.11 -39.83
C THR A 3 15.19 6.79 -39.57
N PRO A 4 14.68 6.55 -38.35
CA PRO A 4 13.94 5.33 -38.04
C PRO A 4 12.79 5.17 -39.04
N SER A 5 12.63 3.95 -39.57
CA SER A 5 11.64 3.70 -40.61
C SER A 5 10.23 3.83 -40.04
N ALA A 6 9.24 4.20 -40.86
CA ALA A 6 7.83 4.27 -40.44
C ALA A 6 7.32 2.92 -39.89
N HIS A 7 7.96 1.81 -40.27
CA HIS A 7 7.68 0.47 -39.77
C HIS A 7 8.20 0.27 -38.33
N ASP A 8 9.40 0.76 -38.01
CA ASP A 8 9.95 0.72 -36.64
C ASP A 8 9.12 1.57 -35.68
N ALA A 9 8.66 2.74 -36.15
CA ALA A 9 7.78 3.61 -35.36
C ALA A 9 6.44 2.94 -35.04
N ARG A 10 5.82 2.24 -36.01
CA ARG A 10 4.58 1.47 -35.78
C ARG A 10 4.79 0.30 -34.82
N THR A 11 5.90 -0.41 -34.97
CA THR A 11 6.24 -1.54 -34.09
C THR A 11 6.45 -1.10 -32.64
N LEU A 12 7.06 0.07 -32.43
CA LEU A 12 7.20 0.68 -31.09
C LEU A 12 5.86 1.15 -30.53
N LEU A 13 4.97 1.68 -31.36
CA LEU A 13 3.62 2.08 -30.97
C LEU A 13 2.76 0.87 -30.58
N ASP A 14 2.77 -0.22 -31.35
CA ASP A 14 2.03 -1.45 -31.04
C ASP A 14 2.56 -2.10 -29.75
N ARG A 15 3.87 -2.08 -29.53
CA ARG A 15 4.48 -2.53 -28.26
C ARG A 15 4.07 -1.63 -27.08
N ALA A 16 4.02 -0.32 -27.29
CA ALA A 16 3.56 0.62 -26.27
C ALA A 16 2.07 0.42 -25.96
N GLU A 17 1.24 0.17 -26.97
CA GLU A 17 -0.20 -0.03 -26.82
C GLU A 17 -0.52 -1.35 -26.11
N THR A 18 0.12 -2.46 -26.51
CA THR A 18 -0.02 -3.77 -25.85
C THR A 18 0.44 -3.72 -24.39
N THR A 19 1.59 -3.08 -24.12
CA THR A 19 2.09 -2.86 -22.75
C THR A 19 1.12 -1.99 -21.94
N SER A 20 0.54 -0.95 -22.55
CA SER A 20 -0.42 -0.05 -21.88
C SER A 20 -1.74 -0.74 -21.54
N ARG A 21 -2.23 -1.63 -22.42
CA ARG A 21 -3.47 -2.39 -22.19
C ARG A 21 -3.29 -3.45 -21.09
N GLN A 22 -2.14 -4.13 -21.03
CA GLN A 22 -1.82 -5.03 -19.91
C GLN A 22 -1.62 -4.29 -18.58
N ALA A 23 -1.16 -3.04 -18.61
CA ALA A 23 -0.97 -2.19 -17.43
C ALA A 23 -2.25 -1.47 -16.95
N ALA A 24 -3.40 -1.65 -17.62
CA ALA A 24 -4.63 -0.90 -17.35
C ALA A 24 -5.51 -1.47 -16.21
N GLY A 25 -5.09 -2.57 -15.58
CA GLY A 25 -5.81 -3.20 -14.47
C GLY A 25 -5.57 -2.55 -13.10
N PHE A 26 -6.45 -2.84 -12.15
CA PHE A 26 -6.24 -2.48 -10.74
C PHE A 26 -5.00 -3.20 -10.18
N SER A 27 -4.05 -2.44 -9.63
CA SER A 27 -2.82 -3.02 -9.09
C SER A 27 -3.08 -3.82 -7.81
N PHE A 28 -2.68 -5.11 -7.83
CA PHE A 28 -2.80 -6.02 -6.67
C PHE A 28 -2.01 -5.54 -5.45
N ALA A 29 -1.01 -4.67 -5.66
CA ALA A 29 -0.25 -4.04 -4.59
C ALA A 29 -1.15 -3.29 -3.58
N TRP A 30 -2.27 -2.71 -4.02
CA TRP A 30 -3.21 -2.03 -3.13
C TRP A 30 -3.95 -2.98 -2.18
N LEU A 31 -4.16 -4.24 -2.58
CA LEU A 31 -4.68 -5.26 -1.66
C LEU A 31 -3.65 -5.63 -0.59
N CYS A 32 -2.37 -5.65 -0.97
CA CYS A 32 -1.29 -5.89 -0.03
C CYS A 32 -1.13 -4.71 0.95
N TYR A 33 -1.37 -3.49 0.47
CA TYR A 33 -1.39 -2.28 1.31
C TYR A 33 -2.51 -2.31 2.36
N LEU A 34 -3.67 -2.92 2.06
CA LEU A 34 -4.72 -3.16 3.06
C LEU A 34 -4.20 -4.05 4.20
N ALA A 35 -3.48 -5.13 3.88
CA ALA A 35 -2.91 -6.02 4.89
C ALA A 35 -1.89 -5.29 5.78
N LEU A 36 -1.05 -4.43 5.21
CA LEU A 36 -0.14 -3.57 5.97
C LEU A 36 -0.89 -2.61 6.91
N CYS A 37 -1.96 -1.96 6.43
CA CYS A 37 -2.77 -1.06 7.24
C CYS A 37 -3.54 -1.80 8.34
N ALA A 38 -4.05 -3.01 8.04
CA ALA A 38 -4.69 -3.86 9.03
C ALA A 38 -3.72 -4.25 10.15
N GLY A 39 -2.47 -4.60 9.80
CA GLY A 39 -1.42 -4.84 10.79
C GLY A 39 -1.18 -3.64 11.70
N GLY A 40 -1.04 -2.44 11.13
CA GLY A 40 -0.90 -1.18 11.88
C GLY A 40 -2.08 -0.90 12.82
N ALA A 41 -3.31 -1.12 12.35
CA ALA A 41 -4.53 -0.92 13.13
C ALA A 41 -4.64 -1.90 14.30
N ILE A 42 -4.38 -3.19 14.05
CA ILE A 42 -4.42 -4.24 15.07
C ILE A 42 -3.35 -3.98 16.14
N THR A 43 -2.12 -3.67 15.73
CA THR A 43 -1.05 -3.31 16.67
C THR A 43 -1.44 -2.11 17.52
N SER A 44 -1.98 -1.05 16.91
CA SER A 44 -2.33 0.18 17.63
C SER A 44 -3.39 -0.04 18.71
N VAL A 45 -4.46 -0.76 18.40
CA VAL A 45 -5.51 -1.08 19.40
C VAL A 45 -4.99 -2.06 20.43
N GLY A 46 -4.21 -3.07 20.03
CA GLY A 46 -3.65 -4.06 20.94
C GLY A 46 -2.68 -3.46 21.94
N LEU A 47 -1.81 -2.52 21.53
CA LEU A 47 -0.90 -1.82 22.42
C LEU A 47 -1.65 -0.86 23.35
N ALA A 48 -2.65 -0.13 22.83
CA ALA A 48 -3.50 0.71 23.66
C ALA A 48 -4.26 -0.10 24.72
N TYR A 49 -4.75 -1.29 24.36
CA TYR A 49 -5.39 -2.22 25.29
C TYR A 49 -4.41 -2.70 26.35
N ALA A 50 -3.21 -3.15 25.93
CA ALA A 50 -2.18 -3.62 26.84
C ALA A 50 -1.78 -2.56 27.89
N ASN A 51 -1.66 -1.30 27.49
CA ASN A 51 -1.34 -0.19 28.39
C ASN A 51 -2.43 0.11 29.42
N VAL A 52 -3.71 -0.05 29.10
CA VAL A 52 -4.81 0.25 30.04
C VAL A 52 -5.18 -0.92 30.94
N THR A 53 -4.80 -2.15 30.57
CA THR A 53 -5.09 -3.36 31.35
C THR A 53 -3.85 -4.00 31.96
N ASP A 54 -2.68 -3.39 31.85
CA ASP A 54 -1.38 -3.96 32.22
C ASP A 54 -1.13 -5.36 31.62
N ALA A 55 -1.67 -5.62 30.43
CA ALA A 55 -1.48 -6.89 29.74
C ALA A 55 -0.14 -6.89 29.00
N ALA A 56 0.37 -8.09 28.68
CA ALA A 56 1.57 -8.21 27.87
C ALA A 56 1.36 -7.58 26.48
N VAL A 57 2.33 -6.81 26.00
CA VAL A 57 2.30 -6.16 24.67
C VAL A 57 2.62 -7.13 23.52
N LEU A 58 3.24 -8.27 23.82
CA LEU A 58 3.71 -9.24 22.82
C LEU A 58 2.60 -9.77 21.89
N PRO A 59 1.39 -10.13 22.36
CA PRO A 59 0.30 -10.57 21.49
C PRO A 59 -0.12 -9.51 20.47
N ALA A 60 -0.11 -8.23 20.83
CA ALA A 60 -0.43 -7.13 19.91
C ALA A 60 0.61 -7.05 18.78
N TRP A 61 1.89 -7.15 19.13
CA TRP A 61 2.99 -7.17 18.17
C TRP A 61 2.95 -8.38 17.23
N LEU A 62 2.63 -9.57 17.76
CA LEU A 62 2.51 -10.77 16.95
C LEU A 62 1.31 -10.69 15.99
N ALA A 63 0.15 -10.29 16.50
CA ALA A 63 -1.08 -10.21 15.70
C ALA A 63 -0.93 -9.21 14.55
N GLY A 64 -0.46 -7.99 14.84
CA GLY A 64 -0.24 -7.00 13.79
C GLY A 64 0.96 -7.30 12.90
N GLY A 65 2.04 -7.85 13.47
CA GLY A 65 3.24 -8.26 12.76
C GLY A 65 2.97 -9.36 11.72
N LEU A 66 2.09 -10.31 12.02
CA LEU A 66 1.66 -11.33 11.04
C LEU A 66 0.96 -10.71 9.83
N TRP A 67 0.09 -9.73 10.05
CA TRP A 67 -0.56 -9.00 8.97
C TRP A 67 0.42 -8.16 8.14
N VAL A 68 1.37 -7.49 8.80
CA VAL A 68 2.45 -6.77 8.10
C VAL A 68 3.29 -7.73 7.26
N PHE A 69 3.66 -8.89 7.81
CA PHE A 69 4.42 -9.91 7.10
C PHE A 69 3.67 -10.41 5.86
N VAL A 70 2.38 -10.74 5.98
CA VAL A 70 1.52 -11.10 4.84
C VAL A 70 1.51 -10.00 3.79
N GLY A 71 1.38 -8.74 4.20
CA GLY A 71 1.43 -7.58 3.31
C GLY A 71 2.75 -7.48 2.55
N VAL A 72 3.89 -7.57 3.24
CA VAL A 72 5.23 -7.50 2.64
C VAL A 72 5.47 -8.64 1.66
N VAL A 73 5.18 -9.89 2.05
CA VAL A 73 5.35 -11.06 1.18
C VAL A 73 4.46 -10.94 -0.07
N SER A 74 3.22 -10.47 0.10
CA SER A 74 2.29 -10.27 -1.01
C SER A 74 2.75 -9.15 -1.95
N ILE A 75 3.35 -8.08 -1.44
CA ILE A 75 3.97 -7.03 -2.27
C ILE A 75 5.12 -7.62 -3.08
N ALA A 76 6.03 -8.36 -2.44
CA ALA A 76 7.16 -8.97 -3.13
C ALA A 76 6.68 -9.89 -4.27
N ALA A 77 5.69 -10.75 -3.98
CA ALA A 77 5.07 -11.62 -4.99
C ALA A 77 4.36 -10.83 -6.11
N ALA A 78 3.63 -9.77 -5.77
CA ALA A 78 2.97 -8.92 -6.75
C ALA A 78 4.00 -8.20 -7.65
N THR A 79 5.11 -7.73 -7.10
CA THR A 79 6.15 -7.04 -7.89
C THR A 79 6.90 -7.95 -8.85
N THR A 80 7.03 -9.24 -8.54
CA THR A 80 7.71 -10.21 -9.42
C THR A 80 6.80 -10.79 -10.51
N THR A 81 5.47 -10.75 -10.31
CA THR A 81 4.48 -11.39 -11.20
C THR A 81 3.61 -10.42 -11.99
N SER A 82 3.60 -9.13 -11.64
CA SER A 82 2.72 -8.14 -12.29
C SER A 82 3.35 -7.53 -13.53
N PRO A 83 2.54 -7.21 -14.57
CA PRO A 83 2.97 -6.42 -15.72
C PRO A 83 3.55 -5.06 -15.31
N PRO A 84 4.32 -4.38 -16.21
CA PRO A 84 4.90 -3.07 -15.95
C PRO A 84 3.85 -2.09 -15.43
N SER A 85 4.10 -1.52 -14.25
CA SER A 85 3.13 -0.63 -13.61
C SER A 85 2.87 0.62 -14.45
N ARG A 86 1.62 1.09 -14.47
CA ARG A 86 1.21 2.28 -15.21
C ARG A 86 2.02 3.52 -14.81
N ARG A 87 2.26 4.42 -15.77
CA ARG A 87 2.91 5.72 -15.53
C ARG A 87 2.20 6.47 -14.38
N GLY A 88 2.94 6.79 -13.33
CA GLY A 88 2.41 7.46 -12.13
C GLY A 88 1.89 6.54 -11.01
N PHE A 89 1.84 5.21 -11.20
CA PHE A 89 1.60 4.27 -10.10
C PHE A 89 2.73 4.33 -9.05
N GLY A 90 3.99 4.26 -9.50
CA GLY A 90 5.15 4.29 -8.61
C GLY A 90 5.16 5.50 -7.68
N SER A 91 4.86 6.71 -8.19
CA SER A 91 4.81 7.92 -7.34
C SER A 91 3.70 7.84 -6.29
N ARG A 92 2.48 7.43 -6.66
CA ARG A 92 1.35 7.30 -5.72
C ARG A 92 1.60 6.22 -4.67
N TRP A 93 2.16 5.10 -5.10
CA TRP A 93 2.56 4.00 -4.23
C TRP A 93 3.61 4.45 -3.20
N THR A 94 4.67 5.14 -3.65
CA THR A 94 5.72 5.65 -2.76
C THR A 94 5.15 6.65 -1.74
N ILE A 95 4.24 7.53 -2.14
CA ILE A 95 3.57 8.46 -1.21
C ILE A 95 2.79 7.68 -0.14
N MET A 96 1.98 6.70 -0.54
CA MET A 96 1.17 5.93 0.42
C MET A 96 2.04 5.04 1.32
N MET A 97 3.16 4.53 0.82
CA MET A 97 4.14 3.83 1.64
C MET A 97 4.81 4.76 2.64
N ALA A 98 5.17 5.98 2.25
CA ALA A 98 5.70 6.97 3.18
C ALA A 98 4.68 7.29 4.29
N VAL A 99 3.40 7.47 3.95
CA VAL A 99 2.33 7.66 4.93
C VAL A 99 2.24 6.45 5.87
N TRP A 100 2.25 5.23 5.33
CA TRP A 100 2.20 4.02 6.16
C TRP A 100 3.40 3.90 7.10
N ILE A 101 4.62 4.18 6.60
CA ILE A 101 5.84 4.17 7.41
C ILE A 101 5.72 5.18 8.56
N ILE A 102 5.26 6.40 8.27
CA ILE A 102 5.06 7.43 9.31
C ILE A 102 4.10 6.93 10.38
N LEU A 103 2.93 6.42 9.98
CA LEU A 103 1.94 5.88 10.92
C LEU A 103 2.51 4.71 11.73
N TRP A 104 3.23 3.80 11.08
CA TRP A 104 3.86 2.65 11.74
C TRP A 104 4.95 3.07 12.72
N THR A 105 5.79 4.04 12.36
CA THR A 105 6.79 4.61 13.26
C THR A 105 6.14 5.26 14.47
N ILE A 106 5.05 6.01 14.29
CA ILE A 106 4.31 6.59 15.40
C ILE A 106 3.80 5.49 16.33
N THR A 107 3.14 4.46 15.78
CA THR A 107 2.67 3.30 16.53
C THR A 107 3.79 2.54 17.21
N SER A 108 4.98 2.46 16.64
CA SER A 108 6.07 1.67 17.22
C SER A 108 6.83 2.42 18.31
N VAL A 109 7.10 3.71 18.10
CA VAL A 109 7.96 4.51 18.98
C VAL A 109 7.18 5.13 20.13
N PHE A 110 5.93 5.55 19.90
CA PHE A 110 5.13 6.25 20.92
C PHE A 110 4.06 5.36 21.55
N ASN A 111 4.22 4.04 21.44
CA ASN A 111 3.22 3.08 21.91
C ASN A 111 2.96 3.17 23.42
N ASP A 112 3.97 3.49 24.22
CA ASP A 112 3.86 3.59 25.68
C ASP A 112 2.87 4.68 26.15
N HIS A 113 2.55 5.63 25.27
CA HIS A 113 1.60 6.71 25.55
C HIS A 113 0.18 6.41 25.04
N PHE A 114 -0.06 5.23 24.47
CA PHE A 114 -1.34 4.92 23.86
C PHE A 114 -2.41 4.70 24.94
N THR A 115 -3.32 5.66 25.04
CA THR A 115 -4.64 5.44 25.65
C THR A 115 -5.54 4.70 24.67
N LEU A 116 -6.66 4.13 25.14
CA LEU A 116 -7.67 3.53 24.25
C LEU A 116 -8.12 4.49 23.14
N GLY A 117 -8.32 5.77 23.48
CA GLY A 117 -8.69 6.79 22.51
C GLY A 117 -7.62 7.00 21.43
N LEU A 118 -6.34 7.04 21.82
CA LEU A 118 -5.22 7.16 20.87
C LEU A 118 -5.06 5.90 20.01
N GLY A 119 -5.24 4.70 20.59
CA GLY A 119 -5.21 3.44 19.84
C GLY A 119 -6.27 3.38 18.74
N VAL A 120 -7.51 3.77 19.07
CA VAL A 120 -8.61 3.84 18.10
C VAL A 120 -8.36 4.92 17.06
N ALA A 121 -7.84 6.08 17.45
CA ALA A 121 -7.49 7.15 16.52
C ALA A 121 -6.42 6.69 15.51
N MET A 122 -5.38 6.00 15.98
CA MET A 122 -4.33 5.45 15.12
C MET A 122 -4.84 4.35 14.21
N ALA A 123 -5.67 3.43 14.71
CA ALA A 123 -6.32 2.44 13.85
C ALA A 123 -7.21 3.06 12.78
N SER A 124 -7.93 4.13 13.12
CA SER A 124 -8.72 4.90 12.17
C SER A 124 -7.83 5.58 11.12
N ALA A 125 -6.66 6.10 11.51
CA ALA A 125 -5.70 6.68 10.57
C ALA A 125 -5.18 5.65 9.55
N PHE A 126 -4.86 4.42 10.00
CA PHE A 126 -4.51 3.32 9.09
C PHE A 126 -5.65 2.95 8.15
N LEU A 127 -6.89 2.89 8.65
CA LEU A 127 -8.07 2.63 7.81
C LEU A 127 -8.25 3.72 6.75
N VAL A 128 -8.16 4.99 7.14
CA VAL A 128 -8.26 6.14 6.22
C VAL A 128 -7.17 6.08 5.16
N ALA A 129 -5.92 5.80 5.55
CA ALA A 129 -4.82 5.62 4.60
C ALA A 129 -5.13 4.49 3.59
N ALA A 130 -5.64 3.36 4.06
CA ALA A 130 -6.01 2.24 3.20
C ALA A 130 -7.11 2.61 2.19
N VAL A 131 -8.16 3.30 2.65
CA VAL A 131 -9.27 3.76 1.80
C VAL A 131 -8.80 4.79 0.78
N ILE A 132 -7.98 5.77 1.19
CA ILE A 132 -7.40 6.78 0.30
C ILE A 132 -6.60 6.10 -0.81
N GLY A 133 -5.78 5.10 -0.47
CA GLY A 133 -5.00 4.34 -1.45
C GLY A 133 -5.87 3.68 -2.51
N LEU A 134 -6.92 2.97 -2.08
CA LEU A 134 -7.88 2.32 -2.97
C LEU A 134 -8.62 3.32 -3.86
N VAL A 135 -9.18 4.38 -3.26
CA VAL A 135 -9.95 5.39 -3.98
C VAL A 135 -9.08 6.12 -5.00
N TRP A 136 -7.84 6.45 -4.64
CA TRP A 136 -6.91 7.12 -5.54
C TRP A 136 -6.59 6.26 -6.76
N GLU A 137 -6.44 4.94 -6.59
CA GLU A 137 -6.27 4.03 -7.72
C GLU A 137 -7.50 3.99 -8.62
N VAL A 138 -8.69 3.80 -8.05
CA VAL A 138 -9.94 3.75 -8.83
C VAL A 138 -10.15 5.04 -9.62
N VAL A 139 -9.87 6.20 -9.02
CA VAL A 139 -9.98 7.51 -9.70
C VAL A 139 -8.94 7.63 -10.83
N ALA A 140 -7.71 7.18 -10.61
CA ALA A 140 -6.68 7.21 -11.64
C ALA A 140 -6.99 6.27 -12.82
N LEU A 141 -7.57 5.09 -12.54
CA LEU A 141 -8.05 4.18 -13.56
C LEU A 141 -9.12 4.86 -14.43
N LYS A 142 -10.13 5.47 -13.83
CA LYS A 142 -11.20 6.19 -14.54
C LYS A 142 -10.68 7.35 -15.40
N LYS A 143 -9.71 8.13 -14.91
CA LYS A 143 -9.15 9.28 -15.66
C LYS A 143 -8.31 8.87 -16.87
N GLY A 144 -7.75 7.67 -16.82
CA GLY A 144 -6.89 7.16 -17.88
C GLY A 144 -7.60 6.28 -18.92
N VAL A 145 -8.93 6.15 -18.85
CA VAL A 145 -9.78 5.65 -19.94
C VAL A 145 -10.26 6.87 -20.72
N LYS A 146 -9.42 7.34 -21.65
CA LYS A 146 -9.77 8.31 -22.68
C LYS A 146 -9.08 7.90 -23.96
#